data_AF-A0A7T0BU51-F1
#
_entry.id   AF-A0A7T0BU51-F1
#
_cell.length_a   1.000
_cell.length_b   1.000
_cell.length_c   1.000
_cell.angle_alpha   90.00
_cell.angle_beta   90.00
_cell.angle_gamma   90.00
#
_symmetry.space_group_name_H-M   'P 1'
#
loop_
_entity.id
_entity.type
_entity.pdbx_description
1 polymer ?
#
loop_
_entity_poly.entity_id
_entity_poly.type
_entity_poly.pdbx_seq_one_letter_code
_entity_poly.pdbx_strand_id
1 'polypeptide(L)'
;MAAIEREAILATEEERRISILPSMQQILQIEEWYHPDLVEEELPSQTETFQQISKVLESGDVSMYQPSLEPNTHWKNWPDGGTL
;
A
#
# COMPACT_ATOMS: atom_id res chain seq x y z
N MET A 1 -19.27 -0.14 13.44
CA MET A 1 -19.16 1.27 13.90
C MET A 1 -17.89 1.95 13.36
N ALA A 2 -16.71 1.31 13.33
CA ALA A 2 -15.49 1.93 12.77
C ALA A 2 -15.57 2.28 11.26
N ALA A 3 -16.39 1.58 10.48
CA ALA A 3 -16.57 1.86 9.04
C ALA A 3 -17.45 3.11 8.73
N ILE A 4 -18.03 3.76 9.74
CA ILE A 4 -19.03 4.82 9.52
C ILE A 4 -18.37 6.17 9.19
N GLU A 5 -17.10 6.38 9.55
CA GLU A 5 -16.37 7.66 9.33
C GLU A 5 -14.89 7.41 9.01
N ARG A 6 -14.58 6.45 8.11
CA ARG A 6 -13.19 6.12 7.73
C ARG A 6 -12.41 7.35 7.25
N GLU A 7 -13.03 8.16 6.41
CA GLU A 7 -12.40 9.36 5.86
C GLU A 7 -12.08 10.41 6.93
N ALA A 8 -12.81 10.42 8.05
CA ALA A 8 -12.56 11.35 9.15
C ALA A 8 -11.31 11.02 9.97
N ILE A 9 -10.76 9.81 9.84
CA ILE A 9 -9.57 9.35 10.57
C ILE A 9 -8.32 9.21 9.69
N LEU A 10 -8.46 9.38 8.37
CA LEU A 10 -7.32 9.38 7.46
C LEU A 10 -6.61 10.74 7.47
N ALA A 11 -5.31 10.72 7.24
CA ALA A 11 -4.54 11.94 7.05
C ALA A 11 -5.04 12.68 5.80
N THR A 12 -5.31 13.97 5.95
CA THR A 12 -5.59 14.90 4.85
C THR A 12 -4.41 14.99 3.88
N GLU A 13 -4.64 15.52 2.68
CA GLU A 13 -3.56 15.74 1.71
C GLU A 13 -2.45 16.64 2.28
N GLU A 14 -2.82 17.66 3.04
CA GLU A 14 -1.87 18.56 3.70
C GLU A 14 -1.02 17.80 4.73
N GLU A 15 -1.65 17.02 5.61
CA GLU A 15 -0.96 16.21 6.63
C GLU A 15 0.00 15.19 6.00
N ARG A 16 -0.39 14.54 4.89
CA ARG A 16 0.47 13.58 4.17
C ARG A 16 1.74 14.23 3.59
N ARG A 17 1.74 15.54 3.39
CA ARG A 17 2.82 16.27 2.70
C ARG A 17 3.72 17.10 3.62
N ILE A 18 3.46 17.16 4.93
CA ILE A 18 4.26 17.95 5.89
C ILE A 18 5.76 17.65 5.82
N SER A 19 6.13 16.39 5.56
CA SER A 19 7.53 15.94 5.46
C SER A 19 8.00 15.65 4.03
N ILE A 20 7.23 16.05 3.02
CA ILE A 20 7.52 15.81 1.60
C ILE A 20 7.92 17.15 0.96
N LEU A 21 8.97 17.15 0.14
CA LEU A 21 9.38 18.38 -0.55
C LEU A 21 8.25 18.89 -1.46
N PRO A 22 7.97 20.20 -1.50
CA PRO A 22 6.90 20.76 -2.34
C PRO A 22 7.01 20.38 -3.82
N SER A 23 8.23 20.18 -4.31
CA SER A 23 8.53 19.78 -5.69
C SER A 23 8.24 18.30 -6.00
N MET A 24 8.05 17.45 -5.00
CA MET A 24 7.75 16.03 -5.21
C MET A 24 6.28 15.84 -5.60
N GLN A 25 6.07 15.13 -6.71
CA GLN A 25 4.75 14.76 -7.19
C GLN A 25 4.31 13.43 -6.57
N GLN A 26 3.04 13.35 -6.15
CA GLN A 26 2.43 12.07 -5.80
C GLN A 26 2.15 11.29 -7.09
N ILE A 27 2.77 10.14 -7.26
CA ILE A 27 2.60 9.30 -8.46
C ILE A 27 1.56 8.19 -8.25
N LEU A 28 1.43 7.69 -7.02
CA LEU A 28 0.51 6.59 -6.70
C LEU A 28 0.12 6.67 -5.22
N GLN A 29 -1.16 6.45 -4.92
CA GLN A 29 -1.68 6.27 -3.57
C GLN A 29 -2.46 4.95 -3.55
N ILE A 30 -2.12 4.07 -2.62
CA ILE A 30 -2.67 2.73 -2.53
C ILE A 30 -3.15 2.54 -1.09
N GLU A 31 -4.42 2.17 -0.93
CA GLU A 31 -5.02 1.93 0.39
C GLU A 31 -5.19 0.43 0.67
N GLU A 32 -5.39 -0.34 -0.39
CA GLU A 32 -5.56 -1.78 -0.36
C GLU A 32 -4.61 -2.42 -1.36
N TRP A 33 -3.81 -3.38 -0.90
CA TRP A 33 -2.86 -4.11 -1.72
C TRP A 33 -2.71 -5.55 -1.22
N TYR A 34 -2.10 -6.41 -2.03
CA TYR A 34 -1.66 -7.73 -1.57
C TYR A 34 -0.27 -7.59 -0.96
N HIS A 35 -0.18 -7.76 0.35
CA HIS A 35 1.04 -7.73 1.14
C HIS A 35 1.65 -9.15 1.25
N PRO A 36 2.96 -9.30 1.02
CA PRO A 36 3.66 -10.57 1.19
C PRO A 36 3.59 -11.08 2.62
N ASP A 37 3.39 -12.39 2.80
CA ASP A 37 3.59 -13.05 4.08
C ASP A 37 5.07 -13.41 4.30
N LEU A 38 5.80 -12.51 4.95
CA LEU A 38 7.23 -12.69 5.25
C LEU A 38 7.50 -13.84 6.23
N VAL A 39 6.54 -14.20 7.08
CA VAL A 39 6.70 -15.31 8.05
C VAL A 39 6.69 -16.63 7.29
N GLU A 40 5.87 -16.73 6.25
CA GLU A 40 5.79 -17.86 5.32
C GLU A 40 6.76 -17.74 4.13
N GLU A 41 7.82 -16.92 4.28
CA GLU A 41 8.89 -16.73 3.29
C GLU A 41 8.47 -16.13 1.93
N GLU A 42 7.27 -15.53 1.84
CA GLU A 42 6.84 -14.80 0.64
C GLU A 42 7.59 -13.46 0.57
N LEU A 43 8.46 -13.28 -0.41
CA LEU A 43 9.24 -12.05 -0.54
C LEU A 43 8.51 -10.99 -1.36
N PRO A 44 8.69 -9.69 -1.07
CA PRO A 44 8.16 -8.60 -1.90
C PRO A 44 8.55 -8.73 -3.38
N SER A 45 9.78 -9.18 -3.67
CA SER A 45 10.26 -9.38 -5.03
C SER A 45 9.54 -10.51 -5.78
N GLN A 46 8.84 -11.40 -5.09
CA GLN A 46 8.06 -12.50 -5.67
C GLN A 46 6.57 -12.13 -5.82
N THR A 47 6.09 -11.14 -5.09
CA THR A 47 4.70 -10.67 -5.17
C THR A 47 4.46 -9.72 -6.33
N GLU A 48 3.35 -9.93 -7.05
CA GLU A 48 2.94 -9.09 -8.19
C GLU A 48 2.83 -7.61 -7.78
N THR A 49 2.15 -7.31 -6.68
CA THR A 49 1.92 -5.96 -6.18
C THR A 49 3.22 -5.16 -6.08
N PHE A 50 4.24 -5.70 -5.40
CA PHE A 50 5.49 -4.98 -5.17
C PHE A 50 6.35 -4.90 -6.43
N GLN A 51 6.32 -5.91 -7.30
CA GLN A 51 6.94 -5.83 -8.63
C GLN A 51 6.31 -4.69 -9.46
N GLN A 52 4.99 -4.54 -9.43
CA GLN A 52 4.29 -3.48 -10.14
C GLN A 52 4.58 -2.09 -9.54
N ILE A 53 4.59 -1.96 -8.21
CA ILE A 53 5.00 -0.71 -7.53
C ILE A 53 6.41 -0.31 -7.97
N SER A 54 7.35 -1.27 -8.04
CA SER A 54 8.70 -1.01 -8.53
C SER A 54 8.70 -0.48 -9.96
N LYS A 55 7.86 -1.02 -10.85
CA LYS A 55 7.73 -0.56 -12.24
C LYS A 55 7.16 0.86 -12.34
N VAL A 56 6.17 1.19 -11.51
CA VAL A 56 5.62 2.56 -11.44
C VAL A 56 6.69 3.54 -10.94
N LEU A 57 7.49 3.16 -9.93
CA LEU A 57 8.56 4.00 -9.41
C LEU A 57 9.67 4.25 -10.44
N GLU A 58 10.03 3.24 -11.22
CA GLU A 58 11.07 3.33 -12.25
C GLU A 58 10.62 4.16 -13.46
N SER A 59 9.38 3.95 -13.92
CA SER A 59 8.87 4.54 -15.16
C SER A 59 8.09 5.85 -14.97
N GLY A 60 7.51 6.06 -13.79
CA GLY A 60 6.48 7.06 -13.55
C GLY A 60 5.11 6.72 -14.15
N ASP A 61 4.94 5.56 -14.79
CA ASP A 61 3.69 5.15 -15.45
C ASP A 61 2.78 4.37 -14.50
N VAL A 62 1.73 5.04 -14.03
CA VAL A 62 0.73 4.49 -13.10
C VAL A 62 -0.05 3.32 -13.71
N SER A 63 -0.15 3.25 -15.04
CA SER A 63 -0.86 2.14 -15.70
C SER A 63 -0.18 0.79 -15.49
N MET A 64 1.06 0.76 -15.01
CA MET A 64 1.76 -0.47 -14.66
C MET A 64 1.28 -1.11 -13.35
N TYR A 65 0.50 -0.40 -12.54
CA TYR A 65 -0.16 -0.96 -11.35
C TYR A 65 -1.55 -1.51 -11.71
N GLN A 66 -1.61 -2.82 -11.95
CA GLN A 66 -2.79 -3.62 -12.26
C GLN A 66 -2.71 -4.96 -11.53
N PRO A 67 -2.81 -4.97 -10.18
CA PRO A 67 -2.72 -6.22 -9.42
C PRO A 67 -3.89 -7.15 -9.77
N SER A 68 -3.61 -8.44 -9.91
CA SER A 68 -4.61 -9.48 -10.16
C SER A 68 -5.09 -10.17 -8.88
N LEU A 69 -4.30 -10.07 -7.80
CA LEU A 69 -4.63 -10.61 -6.49
C LEU A 69 -5.54 -9.66 -5.70
N GLU A 70 -6.51 -10.22 -5.00
CA GLU A 70 -7.34 -9.49 -4.05
C GLU A 70 -6.48 -8.92 -2.90
N PRO A 71 -6.77 -7.71 -2.41
CA PRO A 71 -5.99 -7.11 -1.33
C PRO A 71 -6.16 -7.87 0.00
N ASN A 72 -5.07 -8.00 0.75
CA ASN A 72 -5.05 -8.69 2.04
C ASN A 72 -4.61 -7.78 3.21
N THR A 73 -4.46 -6.47 3.01
CA THR A 73 -3.86 -5.54 3.99
C THR A 73 -4.71 -5.21 5.20
N HIS A 74 -5.98 -5.60 5.20
CA HIS A 74 -6.82 -5.44 6.37
C HIS A 74 -6.32 -6.33 7.53
N TRP A 75 -6.11 -5.76 8.72
CA TRP A 75 -5.54 -6.44 9.90
C TRP A 75 -6.27 -7.74 10.29
N LYS A 76 -7.57 -7.86 10.01
CA LYS A 76 -8.34 -9.12 10.16
C LYS A 76 -7.70 -10.34 9.47
N ASN A 77 -6.92 -10.12 8.41
CA ASN A 77 -6.25 -11.17 7.65
C ASN A 77 -4.91 -11.59 8.29
N TRP A 78 -4.46 -10.89 9.33
CA TRP A 78 -3.17 -11.08 10.00
C TRP A 78 -3.37 -11.29 11.51
N PRO A 79 -4.07 -12.37 11.93
CA PRO A 79 -4.46 -12.58 13.33
C PRO A 79 -3.27 -12.72 14.28
N ASP A 80 -2.15 -13.25 13.79
CA ASP A 80 -0.92 -13.44 14.56
C ASP A 80 0.03 -12.23 14.47
N GLY A 81 -0.37 -11.17 13.76
CA GLY A 81 0.42 -9.96 13.58
C GLY A 81 0.77 -9.30 14.93
N GLY A 82 2.06 -9.15 15.21
CA GLY A 82 2.55 -8.56 16.46
C GLY A 82 2.62 -9.51 17.66
N THR A 83 2.45 -10.82 17.45
CA THR A 83 2.57 -11.85 18.50
C THR A 83 3.93 -12.58 18.54
N LEU A 84 4.80 -12.32 17.56
CA LEU A 84 6.15 -12.87 17.42
C LEU A 84 7.22 -11.97 18.05
#